data_AF-A0A367QXH1-F1
#
_entry.id   AF-A0A367QXH1-F1
#
_cell.length_a   1.000
_cell.length_b   1.000
_cell.length_c   1.000
_cell.angle_alpha   90.00
_cell.angle_beta   90.00
_cell.angle_gamma   90.00
#
_symmetry.space_group_name_H-M   'P 1'
#
loop_
_entity.id
_entity.type
_entity.pdbx_description
1 polymer ?
#
loop_
_entity_poly.entity_id
_entity_poly.type
_entity_poly.pdbx_seq_one_letter_code
_entity_poly.pdbx_strand_id
1 'polypeptide(L)'
;MKNSFQLTQLELVLLKLVAKGQGNWSWYELANSLSRLDIPREPDMMVVLKDLAAKDLLERHIQPGSPRDRWELTPAGTKILIESQYYLDMTSQG
;
A
#
# COMPACT_ATOMS: atom_id res chain seq x y z
N MET A 1 -18.85 14.77 -6.83
CA MET A 1 -17.54 15.40 -6.59
C MET A 1 -16.53 14.29 -6.36
N LYS A 2 -15.68 14.01 -7.36
CA LYS A 2 -14.61 13.00 -7.22
C LYS A 2 -13.50 13.67 -6.42
N ASN A 3 -13.45 13.45 -5.11
CA ASN A 3 -12.20 13.65 -4.39
C ASN A 3 -11.27 12.55 -4.91
N SER A 4 -10.54 12.84 -5.98
CA SER A 4 -9.49 11.98 -6.48
C SER A 4 -8.47 11.83 -5.36
N PHE A 5 -8.53 10.71 -4.67
CA PHE A 5 -7.57 10.33 -3.65
C PHE A 5 -6.23 10.16 -4.36
N GLN A 6 -5.42 11.22 -4.39
CA GLN A 6 -4.12 11.17 -5.03
C GLN A 6 -3.14 10.49 -4.08
N LEU A 7 -2.85 9.23 -4.37
CA LEU A 7 -1.79 8.50 -3.72
C LEU A 7 -0.44 9.01 -4.23
N THR A 8 0.49 9.20 -3.31
CA THR A 8 1.92 9.31 -3.65
C THR A 8 2.40 8.02 -4.31
N GLN A 9 3.54 8.10 -5.00
CA GLN A 9 4.17 6.93 -5.62
C GLN A 9 4.46 5.83 -4.58
N LEU A 10 4.93 6.21 -3.39
CA LEU A 10 5.22 5.26 -2.31
C LEU A 10 3.95 4.61 -1.76
N GLU A 11 2.89 5.38 -1.49
CA GLU A 11 1.59 4.83 -1.06
C GLU A 11 1.03 3.83 -2.09
N LEU A 12 1.05 4.19 -3.38
CA LEU A 12 0.57 3.31 -4.44
C LEU A 12 1.39 2.01 -4.51
N VAL A 13 2.72 2.10 -4.43
CA VAL A 13 3.58 0.92 -4.42
C VAL A 13 3.30 0.04 -3.21
N LEU A 14 3.10 0.62 -2.03
CA LEU A 14 2.80 -0.15 -0.83
C LEU A 14 1.45 -0.86 -0.92
N LEU A 15 0.40 -0.20 -1.44
CA LEU A 15 -0.87 -0.86 -1.72
C LEU A 15 -0.70 -2.04 -2.70
N LYS A 16 0.11 -1.88 -3.75
CA LYS A 16 0.42 -2.97 -4.71
C LYS A 16 1.16 -4.14 -4.04
N LEU A 17 2.13 -3.85 -3.18
CA LEU A 17 2.90 -4.87 -2.48
C LEU A 17 2.03 -5.63 -1.46
N VAL A 18 1.18 -4.93 -0.72
CA VAL A 18 0.22 -5.55 0.20
C VAL A 18 -0.79 -6.41 -0.57
N ALA A 19 -1.32 -5.93 -1.69
CA ALA A 19 -2.20 -6.71 -2.56
C ALA A 19 -1.53 -8.01 -3.03
N LYS A 20 -0.26 -7.92 -3.45
CA LYS A 20 0.55 -9.07 -3.86
C LYS A 20 0.79 -10.07 -2.72
N GLY A 21 0.91 -9.57 -1.50
CA GLY A 21 1.06 -10.40 -0.29
C GLY A 21 -0.22 -11.09 0.17
N GLN A 22 -1.40 -10.69 -0.32
CA GLN A 22 -2.71 -11.28 0.01
C GLN A 22 -2.93 -11.47 1.52
N GLY A 23 -2.59 -10.46 2.33
CA GLY A 23 -2.74 -10.52 3.79
C GLY A 23 -1.68 -11.36 4.52
N ASN A 24 -0.73 -11.97 3.81
CA ASN A 24 0.26 -12.88 4.41
C ASN A 24 1.61 -12.22 4.69
N TRP A 25 1.89 -11.05 4.11
CA TRP A 25 3.18 -10.40 4.23
C TRP A 25 3.25 -9.53 5.48
N SER A 26 4.34 -9.70 6.23
CA SER A 26 4.66 -8.81 7.34
C SER A 26 5.40 -7.57 6.84
N TRP A 27 5.65 -6.63 7.75
CA TRP A 27 6.50 -5.47 7.46
C TRP A 27 7.86 -5.88 6.87
N TYR A 28 8.41 -7.03 7.25
CA TYR A 28 9.72 -7.48 6.74
C TYR A 28 9.65 -7.88 5.26
N GLU A 29 8.64 -8.66 4.84
CA GLU A 29 8.46 -9.02 3.43
C GLU A 29 8.14 -7.79 2.57
N LEU A 30 7.38 -6.84 3.12
CA LEU A 30 7.09 -5.56 2.47
C LEU A 30 8.38 -4.75 2.28
N ALA A 31 9.19 -4.57 3.32
CA ALA A 31 10.45 -3.84 3.26
C ALA A 31 11.44 -4.49 2.28
N ASN A 32 11.55 -5.82 2.29
CA ASN A 32 12.42 -6.57 1.38
C ASN A 32 11.95 -6.50 -0.08
N SER A 33 10.65 -6.37 -0.31
CA SER A 33 10.12 -6.16 -1.67
C SER A 33 10.33 -4.72 -2.12
N LEU A 34 10.09 -3.76 -1.22
CA LEU A 34 10.29 -2.33 -1.46
C LEU A 34 11.75 -1.99 -1.77
N SER A 35 12.70 -2.64 -1.08
CA SER A 35 14.13 -2.37 -1.24
C SER A 35 14.67 -2.65 -2.65
N ARG A 36 13.95 -3.46 -3.44
CA ARG A 36 14.28 -3.85 -4.81
C ARG A 36 13.73 -2.88 -5.85
N LEU A 37 12.93 -1.89 -5.44
CA LEU A 37 12.31 -0.91 -6.31
C LEU A 37 13.10 0.40 -6.22
N ASP A 38 13.28 1.04 -7.37
CA ASP A 38 13.91 2.36 -7.46
C ASP A 38 12.86 3.45 -7.25
N ILE A 39 12.51 3.69 -5.98
CA ILE A 39 11.51 4.68 -5.58
C ILE A 39 11.96 5.49 -4.35
N PRO A 40 11.40 6.69 -4.11
CA PRO A 40 11.65 7.45 -2.89
C PRO A 40 11.30 6.65 -1.62
N ARG A 41 12.18 6.73 -0.62
CA ARG A 41 12.00 6.06 0.69
C ARG A 41 11.58 7.00 1.83
N GLU A 42 11.23 8.23 1.48
CA GLU A 42 10.74 9.23 2.42
C GLU A 42 9.28 9.57 2.08
N PRO A 43 8.37 9.57 3.08
CA PRO A 43 8.59 9.20 4.49
C PRO A 43 8.80 7.67 4.67
N ASP A 44 9.25 7.27 5.86
CA ASP A 44 9.49 5.86 6.20
C ASP A 44 8.27 4.97 5.91
N MET A 45 8.53 3.74 5.44
CA MET A 45 7.48 2.78 5.05
C MET A 45 6.45 2.55 6.16
N MET A 46 6.87 2.43 7.42
CA MET A 46 5.95 2.18 8.53
C MET A 46 5.07 3.38 8.83
N VAL A 47 5.54 4.60 8.56
CA VAL A 47 4.72 5.82 8.65
C VAL A 47 3.61 5.76 7.59
N VAL A 48 3.96 5.42 6.35
CA VAL A 48 3.00 5.32 5.25
C VAL A 48 1.98 4.20 5.49
N LEU A 49 2.41 3.02 5.94
CA LEU A 49 1.49 1.91 6.23
C LEU A 49 0.47 2.28 7.33
N LYS A 50 0.92 2.97 8.38
CA LYS A 50 0.03 3.45 9.45
C LYS A 50 -0.94 4.50 8.96
N ASP A 51 -0.49 5.42 8.11
CA ASP A 51 -1.34 6.46 7.53
C ASP A 51 -2.39 5.86 6.58
N LEU A 52 -2.00 4.91 5.72
CA LEU A 52 -2.93 4.15 4.88
C LEU A 52 -3.96 3.37 5.70
N ALA A 53 -3.58 2.81 6.84
CA ALA A 53 -4.53 2.18 7.75
C ALA A 53 -5.46 3.19 8.45
N ALA A 54 -4.94 4.35 8.85
CA ALA A 54 -5.78 5.44 9.39
C ALA A 54 -6.79 5.98 8.36
N LYS A 55 -6.46 5.87 7.07
CA LYS A 55 -7.33 6.19 5.92
C LYS A 55 -8.30 5.07 5.54
N ASP A 56 -8.38 3.98 6.33
CA ASP A 56 -9.21 2.80 6.04
C ASP A 56 -8.86 2.10 4.72
N LEU A 57 -7.62 2.23 4.22
CA LEU A 57 -7.16 1.57 2.99
C LEU A 57 -6.43 0.26 3.27
N LEU A 58 -5.84 0.15 4.45
CA LEU A 58 -5.16 -1.05 4.93
C LEU A 58 -5.69 -1.46 6.30
N GLU A 59 -5.70 -2.76 6.54
CA GLU A 59 -5.91 -3.34 7.86
C GLU A 59 -4.61 -3.95 8.36
N ARG A 60 -4.25 -3.68 9.63
CA ARG A 60 -3.09 -4.27 10.30
C ARG A 60 -3.56 -5.39 11.21
N HIS A 61 -3.17 -6.61 10.90
CA HIS A 61 -3.39 -7.79 11.71
C HIS A 61 -2.22 -7.99 12.67
N ILE A 62 -2.43 -7.63 13.94
CA ILE A 62 -1.42 -7.79 14.98
C ILE A 62 -1.43 -9.23 15.48
N GLN A 63 -0.27 -9.87 15.51
CA GLN A 63 -0.11 -11.19 16.11
C GLN A 63 0.55 -11.03 17.49
N PRO A 64 -0.18 -11.27 18.60
CA PRO A 64 0.39 -11.14 19.94
C PRO A 64 1.66 -11.98 20.12
N GLY A 65 2.72 -11.37 20.65
CA GLY A 65 4.01 -12.04 20.87
C GLY A 65 4.87 -12.24 19.61
N SER A 66 4.46 -11.69 18.46
CA SER A 66 5.20 -11.78 17.20
C SER A 66 5.47 -10.37 16.66
N PRO A 67 6.68 -10.07 16.19
CA PRO A 67 6.96 -8.80 15.51
C PRO A 67 6.44 -8.79 14.05
N ARG A 68 5.71 -9.83 13.62
CA ARG A 68 5.29 -10.04 12.23
C ARG A 68 3.83 -9.63 12.00
N ASP A 69 3.52 -8.39 12.30
CA ASP A 69 2.20 -7.85 11.94
C ASP A 69 2.03 -7.95 10.43
N ARG A 70 0.85 -8.42 10.03
CA ARG A 70 0.48 -8.56 8.63
C ARG A 70 -0.39 -7.41 8.19
N TRP A 71 -0.32 -7.09 6.92
CA TRP A 71 -1.09 -6.02 6.32
C TRP A 71 -1.96 -6.57 5.20
N GLU A 72 -3.20 -6.10 5.14
CA GLU A 72 -4.19 -6.52 4.16
C GLU A 72 -4.91 -5.29 3.58
N LEU A 73 -5.38 -5.40 2.35
CA LEU A 73 -6.23 -4.36 1.75
C LEU A 73 -7.64 -4.45 2.33
N THR A 74 -8.21 -3.30 2.68
CA THR A 74 -9.65 -3.20 2.90
C THR A 74 -10.39 -3.20 1.55
N PRO A 75 -11.72 -3.33 1.55
CA PRO A 75 -12.52 -3.08 0.35
C PRO A 75 -12.31 -1.68 -0.24
N ALA A 76 -12.14 -0.66 0.61
CA ALA A 76 -11.87 0.71 0.18
C ALA A 76 -10.48 0.84 -0.46
N GLY A 77 -9.44 0.27 0.16
CA GLY A 77 -8.09 0.22 -0.39
C GLY A 77 -8.03 -0.49 -1.74
N THR A 78 -8.75 -1.60 -1.88
CA THR A 78 -8.86 -2.33 -3.15
C THR A 78 -9.45 -1.45 -4.25
N LYS A 79 -10.53 -0.74 -3.96
CA LYS A 79 -11.17 0.16 -4.92
C LYS A 79 -10.24 1.29 -5.35
N ILE A 80 -9.57 1.95 -4.39
CA ILE A 80 -8.62 3.04 -4.67
C ILE A 80 -7.44 2.54 -5.51
N LEU A 81 -6.92 1.34 -5.24
CA LEU A 81 -5.84 0.74 -6.02
C LEU A 81 -6.26 0.52 -7.49
N ILE A 82 -7.46 -0.01 -7.71
CA ILE A 82 -8.01 -0.23 -9.06
C ILE A 82 -8.21 1.09 -9.80
N GLU A 83 -8.82 2.08 -9.14
CA GLU A 83 -9.04 3.40 -9.73
C GLU A 83 -7.71 4.07 -10.10
N SER A 84 -6.70 4.00 -9.21
CA SER A 84 -5.37 4.58 -9.45
C SER A 84 -4.64 3.90 -10.59
N GLN A 85 -4.76 2.58 -10.74
CA GLN A 85 -4.15 1.85 -11.86
C GLN A 85 -4.81 2.22 -13.20
N TYR A 86 -6.14 2.31 -13.22
CA TYR A 86 -6.88 2.73 -14.41
C TYR A 86 -6.45 4.13 -14.90
N TYR A 87 -6.29 5.08 -13.97
CA TYR A 87 -5.81 6.43 -14.31
C TYR A 87 -4.39 6.42 -14.89
N LEU A 88 -3.47 5.64 -14.33
CA LEU A 88 -2.10 5.53 -14.83
C LEU A 88 -2.03 4.92 -16.24
N ASP A 89 -2.85 3.91 -16.51
CA ASP A 89 -2.89 3.24 -17.81
C ASP A 89 -3.43 4.19 -18.89
N MET A 90 -4.41 5.04 -18.55
CA MET A 90 -4.93 6.07 -19.47
C MET A 90 -3.93 7.19 -19.75
N THR A 91 -3.15 7.62 -18.75
CA THR A 91 -2.15 8.69 -18.93
C THR A 91 -0.87 8.22 -19.63
N SER A 92 -0.61 6.92 -19.66
CA SER A 92 0.57 6.33 -20.31
C SER A 92 0.37 6.05 -21.81
N GLN A 93 -0.84 6.29 -22.34
CA GLN A 93 -1.20 6.11 -23.75
C GLN A 93 -1.21 7.44 -24.54
N GLY A 94 -0.68 8.53 -23.96
CA GLY A 94 -0.67 9.88 -24.54
C GLY A 94 0.71 10.37 -24.93
#